data_AF-A0A7K0EAR2-F1
#
_entry.id   AF-A0A7K0EAR2-F1
#
_cell.length_a   1.000
_cell.length_b   1.000
_cell.length_c   1.000
_cell.angle_alpha   90.00
_cell.angle_beta   90.00
_cell.angle_gamma   90.00
#
_symmetry.space_group_name_H-M   'P 1'
#
loop_
_entity.id
_entity.type
_entity.pdbx_description
1 polymer ?
#
loop_
_entity_poly.entity_id
_entity_poly.type
_entity_poly.pdbx_seq_one_letter_code
_entity_poly.pdbx_strand_id
1 'polypeptide(L)' 'MKTMTCKQLGGACEMEFKANTFEEIAELSKKHGAEMFQAGDTAHLAAMGAMKDLMQQPGAMQAWFTKKKAEFDAIK' A
#
# COMPACT_ATOMS: atom_id res chain seq x y z
N MET A 1 8.26 15.41 -5.59
CA MET A 1 7.11 14.77 -4.94
C MET A 1 6.40 13.90 -5.96
N LYS A 2 6.14 12.64 -5.62
CA LYS A 2 5.46 11.68 -6.48
C LYS A 2 4.16 11.23 -5.82
N THR A 3 3.20 10.81 -6.64
CA THR A 3 1.86 10.45 -6.20
C THR A 3 1.60 8.96 -6.44
N MET A 4 1.17 8.23 -5.43
CA MET A 4 0.66 6.86 -5.59
C MET A 4 -0.69 6.72 -4.92
N THR A 5 -1.55 5.86 -5.46
CA THR A 5 -2.87 5.60 -4.87
C THR A 5 -2.84 4.42 -3.91
N CYS A 6 -3.79 4.38 -2.98
CA CYS A 6 -4.04 3.23 -2.11
C CYS A 6 -4.18 1.94 -2.92
N LYS A 7 -4.91 1.95 -4.03
CA LYS A 7 -5.03 0.84 -4.98
C LYS A 7 -3.68 0.41 -5.57
N GLN A 8 -2.82 1.36 -5.95
CA GLN A 8 -1.47 1.04 -6.43
C GLN A 8 -0.62 0.39 -5.35
N LEU A 9 -0.86 0.72 -4.07
CA LEU A 9 -0.16 0.17 -2.90
C LEU A 9 -0.84 -1.08 -2.32
N GLY A 10 -1.74 -1.72 -3.07
CA GLY A 10 -2.40 -2.96 -2.65
C GLY A 10 -3.59 -2.78 -1.71
N GLY A 11 -4.07 -1.55 -1.53
CA GLY A 11 -5.32 -1.24 -0.84
C GLY A 11 -6.52 -1.23 -1.78
N ALA A 12 -7.67 -0.77 -1.28
CA ALA A 12 -8.96 -0.94 -1.95
C ALA A 12 -9.52 0.32 -2.63
N CYS A 13 -9.00 1.51 -2.29
CA CYS A 13 -9.55 2.78 -2.77
C CYS A 13 -8.56 3.58 -3.63
N GLU A 14 -9.03 4.68 -4.20
CA GLU A 14 -8.23 5.55 -5.08
C GLU A 14 -7.56 6.72 -4.35
N MET A 15 -7.50 6.67 -3.00
CA MET A 15 -6.88 7.74 -2.22
C MET A 15 -5.44 7.97 -2.67
N GLU A 16 -5.13 9.21 -3.05
CA GLU A 16 -3.82 9.63 -3.52
C GLU A 16 -2.92 10.03 -2.35
N PHE A 17 -1.76 9.38 -2.24
CA PHE A 17 -0.69 9.74 -1.32
C PHE A 17 0.40 10.48 -2.10
N LYS A 18 0.85 11.62 -1.57
CA LYS A 18 1.90 12.44 -2.17
C LYS A 18 3.03 12.59 -1.17
N ALA A 19 4.23 12.20 -1.57
CA ALA A 19 5.42 12.35 -0.74
C ALA A 19 6.70 12.42 -1.58
N ASN A 20 7.85 12.62 -0.93
CA ASN A 20 9.14 12.68 -1.62
C ASN A 20 9.79 11.30 -1.74
N THR A 21 9.48 10.39 -0.81
CA THR A 21 10.02 9.04 -0.75
C THR A 21 8.91 7.99 -0.73
N PHE A 22 9.24 6.77 -1.19
CA PHE A 22 8.33 5.63 -1.10
C PHE A 22 8.02 5.26 0.36
N GLU A 23 8.95 5.47 1.27
CA GLU A 23 8.78 5.19 2.70
C GLU A 23 7.70 6.08 3.32
N GLU A 24 7.68 7.37 2.99
CA GLU A 24 6.60 8.29 3.38
C GLU A 24 5.26 7.86 2.79
N ILE A 25 5.21 7.48 1.51
CA ILE A 25 3.99 6.93 0.88
C ILE A 25 3.50 5.68 1.61
N ALA A 26 4.41 4.77 1.95
CA ALA A 26 4.09 3.53 2.65
C ALA A 26 3.55 3.82 4.06
N GLU A 27 4.11 4.80 4.77
CA GLU A 27 3.62 5.23 6.07
C GLU A 27 2.22 5.86 5.97
N LEU A 28 1.99 6.72 4.98
CA LEU A 28 0.67 7.31 4.71
C LEU A 28 -0.37 6.23 4.38
N SER A 29 -0.03 5.29 3.49
CA SER A 29 -0.90 4.16 3.15
C SER A 29 -1.18 3.26 4.34
N LYS A 30 -0.21 3.07 5.23
CA LYS A 30 -0.38 2.28 6.46
C LYS A 30 -1.30 2.99 7.46
N LYS A 31 -1.14 4.29 7.66
CA LYS A 31 -2.03 5.10 8.51
C LYS A 31 -3.46 5.04 7.98
N HIS A 32 -3.63 5.28 6.68
CA HIS A 32 -4.93 5.17 6.03
C HIS A 32 -5.56 3.78 6.19
N GLY A 33 -4.79 2.71 5.95
CA GLY A 33 -5.26 1.34 6.14
C GLY A 33 -5.69 1.05 7.58
N ALA A 34 -4.99 1.60 8.58
CA ALA A 34 -5.36 1.46 9.99
C ALA A 34 -6.65 2.21 10.35
N GLU A 35 -6.87 3.39 9.77
CA GLU A 35 -8.12 4.15 9.94
C GLU A 35 -9.30 3.40 9.32
N MET A 36 -9.14 2.88 8.10
CA MET A 36 -10.19 2.10 7.42
C MET A 36 -10.48 0.78 8.14
N PHE A 37 -9.46 0.15 8.73
CA PHE A 37 -9.64 -1.02 9.59
C PHE A 37 -10.50 -0.69 10.82
N GLN A 38 -10.22 0.43 11.51
CA GLN A 38 -11.01 0.87 12.66
C GLN A 38 -12.43 1.27 12.28
N ALA A 39 -12.61 1.87 11.10
CA ALA A 39 -13.92 2.20 10.54
C ALA A 39 -14.73 0.96 10.10
N GLY A 40 -14.10 -0.23 10.05
CA GLY A 40 -14.75 -1.46 9.61
C GLY A 40 -14.99 -1.52 8.10
N ASP A 41 -14.20 -0.81 7.29
CA ASP A 41 -14.35 -0.79 5.85
C ASP A 41 -14.03 -2.16 5.24
N THR A 42 -15.05 -2.80 4.69
CA THR A 42 -14.96 -4.19 4.19
C THR A 42 -14.01 -4.32 3.01
N ALA A 43 -13.90 -3.30 2.17
CA ALA A 43 -13.02 -3.31 1.02
C ALA A 43 -11.54 -3.29 1.45
N HIS A 44 -11.19 -2.43 2.41
CA HIS A 44 -9.84 -2.39 3.00
C HIS A 44 -9.53 -3.64 3.81
N LEU A 45 -10.50 -4.21 4.54
CA LEU A 45 -10.33 -5.48 5.24
C LEU A 45 -10.01 -6.63 4.27
N ALA A 46 -10.67 -6.69 3.12
CA ALA A 46 -10.36 -7.67 2.08
C ALA A 46 -8.94 -7.49 1.52
N ALA A 47 -8.54 -6.23 1.26
CA ALA A 47 -7.19 -5.90 0.81
C ALA A 47 -6.11 -6.29 1.85
N MET A 48 -6.35 -6.04 3.14
CA MET A 48 -5.47 -6.49 4.22
C MET A 48 -5.40 -8.02 4.30
N GLY A 49 -6.50 -8.72 4.01
CA GLY A 49 -6.52 -10.18 3.87
C GLY A 49 -5.58 -10.68 2.79
N ALA A 50 -5.62 -10.08 1.59
CA ALA A 50 -4.71 -10.40 0.49
C ALA A 50 -3.24 -10.10 0.84
N MET A 51 -3.00 -8.99 1.56
CA MET A 51 -1.67 -8.63 2.05
C MET A 51 -1.15 -9.66 3.08
N LYS A 52 -2.04 -10.19 3.92
CA LYS A 52 -1.70 -11.21 4.92
C LYS A 52 -1.35 -12.54 4.25
N ASP A 53 -2.10 -12.95 3.23
CA ASP A 53 -1.80 -14.14 2.43
C ASP A 53 -0.42 -14.02 1.75
N LEU A 54 -0.13 -12.85 1.18
CA LEU A 54 1.18 -12.52 0.63
C LEU A 54 2.30 -12.60 1.69
N MET A 55 2.04 -12.18 2.94
CA MET A 55 3.01 -12.30 4.04
C MET A 55 3.26 -13.75 4.49
N GLN A 56 2.32 -14.66 4.25
CA GLN A 56 2.51 -16.09 4.55
C GLN A 56 3.49 -16.74 3.56
N GLN A 57 3.66 -16.16 2.37
CA GLN A 57 4.63 -16.65 1.40
C GLN A 57 6.03 -16.10 1.68
N PRO A 58 7.04 -16.98 1.86
CA PRO A 58 8.40 -16.55 2.12
C PRO A 58 8.95 -15.74 0.94
N GLY A 59 9.41 -14.51 1.21
CA GLY A 59 10.00 -13.62 0.20
C GLY A 59 8.99 -12.84 -0.65
N ALA A 60 7.71 -13.18 -0.65
CA ALA A 60 6.71 -12.50 -1.47
C ALA A 60 6.49 -11.05 -1.02
N MET A 61 6.49 -10.79 0.29
CA MET A 61 6.41 -9.43 0.83
C MET A 61 7.59 -8.55 0.38
N GLN A 62 8.80 -9.11 0.37
CA GLN A 62 9.98 -8.38 -0.07
C GLN A 62 9.93 -8.10 -1.58
N ALA A 63 9.55 -9.08 -2.39
CA ALA A 63 9.39 -8.91 -3.84
C ALA A 63 8.32 -7.86 -4.17
N TRP A 64 7.20 -7.89 -3.46
CA TRP A 64 6.13 -6.91 -3.58
C TRP A 64 6.62 -5.51 -3.22
N PHE A 65 7.32 -5.36 -2.09
CA PHE A 65 7.82 -4.06 -1.65
C PHE A 65 8.84 -3.48 -2.64
N THR A 66 9.77 -4.30 -3.13
CA THR A 66 10.74 -3.91 -4.16
C THR A 66 10.04 -3.47 -5.44
N LYS A 67 9.01 -4.21 -5.87
CA LYS A 67 8.20 -3.83 -7.05
C LYS A 67 7.51 -2.48 -6.84
N LYS A 68 6.88 -2.26 -5.68
CA LYS A 68 6.18 -1.01 -5.38
C LYS A 68 7.13 0.18 -5.29
N LYS A 69 8.31 -0.02 -4.72
CA LYS A 69 9.37 0.99 -4.71
C LYS A 69 9.84 1.33 -6.12
N ALA A 70 10.02 0.33 -6.99
CA ALA A 70 10.36 0.57 -8.39
C ALA A 70 9.24 1.28 -9.16
N GLU A 71 7.97 0.94 -8.91
CA GLU A 71 6.81 1.66 -9.45
C GLU A 71 6.82 3.13 -9.01
N PHE A 72 7.09 3.41 -7.74
CA PHE A 72 7.27 4.78 -7.24
C PHE A 72 8.43 5.49 -7.95
N ASP A 73 9.57 4.84 -8.10
CA ASP A 73 10.75 5.43 -8.74
C ASP A 73 10.49 5.78 -10.22
N ALA A 74 9.69 4.95 -10.91
CA ALA A 74 9.31 5.16 -12.30
C ALA A 74 8.30 6.30 -12.53
N ILE A 75 7.64 6.81 -11.49
CA ILE A 75 6.76 7.98 -11.60
C ILE A 75 7.64 9.21 -11.85
N LYS A 76 7.49 9.78 -13.05
CA LYS A 76 8.23 10.95 -13.53
C LYS A 76 7.62 12.24 -13.00
#